data_AF-A0A4Y2QSV1-F1
#
_entry.id   AF-A0A4Y2QSV1-F1
#
_cell.length_a   1.000
_cell.length_b   1.000
_cell.length_c   1.000
_cell.angle_alpha   90.00
_cell.angle_beta   90.00
_cell.angle_gamma   90.00
#
_symmetry.space_group_name_H-M   'P 1'
#
loop_
_entity.id
_entity.type
_entity.pdbx_description
1 polymer ?
#
loop_
_entity_poly.entity_id
_entity_poly.type
_entity_poly.pdbx_seq_one_letter_code
_entity_poly.pdbx_strand_id
1 'polypeptide(L)'
;MPIVRTVSQQVEDFCGLSFTTSEHHTDATDSRILRDKENAQKLVGWFESHNPFPASDFVMSISTGILGDETINCHRAFESGNSLMSCIVGKNLEEVKFVRKKYIDASPRT
;
A
#
# COMPACT_ATOMS: atom_id res chain seq x y z
N MET A 1 -12.10 0.52 11.44
CA MET A 1 -10.88 0.68 12.26
C MET A 1 -11.25 0.70 13.74
N PRO A 2 -10.77 -0.25 14.55
CA PRO A 2 -11.20 -0.41 15.95
C PRO A 2 -10.88 0.80 16.85
N ILE A 3 -9.75 1.48 16.62
CA ILE A 3 -9.34 2.67 17.39
C ILE A 3 -10.37 3.81 17.28
N VAL A 4 -10.93 4.02 16.09
CA VAL A 4 -11.86 5.14 15.84
C VAL A 4 -13.20 4.88 16.52
N ARG A 5 -13.63 3.61 16.59
CA ARG A 5 -14.87 3.21 17.29
C ARG A 5 -14.77 3.45 18.79
N THR A 6 -13.65 3.08 19.41
CA THR A 6 -13.45 3.26 20.85
C THR A 6 -13.43 4.74 21.23
N VAL A 7 -12.74 5.58 20.44
CA VAL A 7 -12.69 7.03 20.69
C VAL A 7 -14.07 7.67 20.50
N SER A 8 -14.79 7.33 19.42
CA SER A 8 -16.14 7.86 19.19
C SER A 8 -17.11 7.46 20.29
N GLN A 9 -17.10 6.20 20.74
CA GLN A 9 -17.96 5.73 21.84
C GLN A 9 -17.65 6.48 23.15
N GLN A 10 -16.37 6.68 23.48
CA GLN A 10 -15.98 7.41 24.69
C GLN A 10 -16.41 8.88 24.64
N VAL A 11 -16.39 9.51 23.46
CA VAL A 11 -16.87 10.89 23.27
C VAL A 11 -18.40 10.96 23.38
N GLU A 12 -19.11 9.98 22.83
CA GLU A 12 -20.56 9.84 22.98
C GLU A 12 -20.99 9.69 24.44
N ASP A 13 -20.33 8.78 25.17
CA ASP A 13 -20.57 8.54 26.59
C ASP A 13 -20.26 9.79 27.43
N PHE A 14 -19.17 10.50 27.11
CA PHE A 14 -18.79 11.75 27.77
C PHE A 14 -19.82 12.88 27.54
N CYS A 15 -20.33 13.01 26.32
CA CYS A 15 -21.30 14.04 25.96
C CYS A 15 -22.75 13.65 26.33
N GLY A 16 -23.01 12.41 26.74
CA GLY A 16 -24.35 11.89 26.97
C GLY A 16 -25.21 11.83 25.71
N LEU A 17 -24.58 11.77 24.54
CA LEU A 17 -25.23 11.72 23.24
C LEU A 17 -25.08 10.32 22.67
N SER A 18 -26.17 9.76 22.12
CA SER A 18 -26.09 8.53 21.32
C SER A 18 -26.32 8.89 19.87
N PHE A 19 -25.28 8.74 19.04
CA PHE A 19 -25.46 8.85 17.60
C PHE A 19 -25.87 7.49 17.08
N THR A 20 -27.09 7.39 16.53
CA THR A 20 -27.52 6.19 15.79
C THR A 20 -26.75 6.13 14.46
N THR A 21 -25.51 5.63 14.52
CA THR A 21 -24.64 5.45 13.35
C THR A 21 -25.05 4.22 12.56
N SER A 22 -26.22 4.30 11.93
CA SER A 22 -26.77 3.24 11.05
C SER A 22 -25.82 2.90 9.88
N GLU A 23 -25.00 3.84 9.44
CA GLU A 23 -24.34 3.76 8.13
C GLU A 23 -22.80 3.78 8.18
N HIS A 24 -22.17 4.19 9.27
CA HIS A 24 -20.74 4.55 9.26
C HIS A 24 -19.75 3.40 9.51
N HIS A 25 -20.21 2.17 9.79
CA HIS A 25 -19.32 1.08 10.22
C HIS A 25 -19.56 -0.28 9.58
N THR A 26 -20.37 -0.38 8.52
CA THR A 26 -20.71 -1.68 7.93
C THR A 26 -19.48 -2.45 7.44
N ASP A 27 -18.47 -1.75 6.92
CA ASP A 27 -17.19 -2.33 6.45
C ASP A 27 -16.29 -2.90 7.55
N ALA A 28 -16.41 -2.41 8.78
CA ALA A 28 -15.56 -2.82 9.91
C ALA A 28 -16.29 -3.71 10.92
N THR A 29 -17.38 -4.34 10.51
CA THR A 29 -18.11 -5.31 11.35
C THR A 29 -17.22 -6.53 11.62
N ASP A 30 -17.32 -7.11 12.81
CA ASP A 30 -16.53 -8.29 13.21
C ASP A 30 -16.66 -9.45 12.20
N SER A 31 -17.84 -9.63 11.60
CA SER A 31 -18.09 -10.61 10.54
C SER A 31 -17.26 -10.36 9.27
N ARG A 32 -17.13 -9.09 8.84
CA ARG A 32 -16.31 -8.71 7.67
C ARG A 32 -14.83 -8.86 7.97
N ILE A 33 -14.39 -8.44 9.16
CA ILE A 33 -13.00 -8.60 9.62
C ILE A 33 -12.61 -10.09 9.66
N LEU A 34 -13.48 -10.94 10.21
CA LEU A 34 -13.25 -12.38 10.28
C LEU A 34 -13.17 -13.00 8.88
N ARG A 35 -14.09 -12.63 7.99
CA ARG A 35 -14.09 -13.10 6.60
C ARG A 35 -12.85 -12.65 5.84
N ASP A 36 -12.42 -11.41 6.02
CA ASP A 36 -11.21 -10.89 5.37
C ASP A 36 -9.97 -11.62 5.86
N LYS A 37 -9.90 -11.96 7.15
CA LYS A 37 -8.84 -12.81 7.71
C LYS A 37 -8.85 -14.21 7.09
N GLU A 38 -10.01 -14.84 6.96
CA GLU A 38 -10.17 -16.15 6.32
C GLU A 38 -9.76 -16.11 4.85
N ASN A 39 -10.19 -15.07 4.11
CA ASN A 39 -9.81 -14.87 2.72
C ASN A 39 -8.31 -14.65 2.56
N ALA A 40 -7.69 -13.86 3.44
CA ALA A 40 -6.23 -13.67 3.44
C ALA A 40 -5.50 -14.99 3.66
N GLN A 41 -5.97 -15.84 4.58
CA GLN A 41 -5.39 -17.18 4.79
C GLN A 41 -5.51 -18.08 3.56
N LYS A 42 -6.66 -18.05 2.87
CA LYS A 42 -6.85 -18.79 1.60
C LYS A 42 -5.88 -18.32 0.52
N LEU A 43 -5.67 -17.00 0.43
CA LEU A 43 -4.74 -16.41 -0.53
C LEU A 43 -3.29 -16.82 -0.22
N VAL A 44 -2.91 -16.83 1.05
CA VAL A 44 -1.58 -17.31 1.50
C VAL A 44 -1.37 -18.77 1.11
N GLY A 45 -2.32 -19.67 1.43
CA GLY A 45 -2.22 -21.08 1.06
C GLY A 45 -2.17 -21.30 -0.47
N TRP A 46 -2.84 -20.44 -1.24
CA TRP A 46 -2.73 -20.46 -2.70
C TRP A 46 -1.33 -20.07 -3.17
N PHE A 47 -0.73 -19.02 -2.61
CA PHE A 47 0.62 -18.58 -2.94
C PHE A 47 1.72 -19.57 -2.51
N GLU A 48 1.50 -20.37 -1.45
CA GLU A 48 2.45 -21.42 -1.06
C GLU A 48 2.65 -22.47 -2.16
N SER A 49 1.59 -22.77 -2.93
CA SER A 49 1.65 -23.70 -4.07
C SER A 49 1.91 -23.01 -5.41
N HIS A 50 1.59 -21.71 -5.52
CA HIS A 50 1.73 -20.92 -6.73
C HIS A 50 2.57 -19.68 -6.43
N ASN A 51 3.91 -19.81 -6.45
CA ASN A 51 4.78 -18.68 -6.20
C ASN A 51 4.60 -17.61 -7.30
N PRO A 52 4.04 -16.42 -6.98
CA PRO A 52 3.84 -15.37 -7.97
C PRO A 52 5.15 -14.61 -8.30
N PHE A 53 6.21 -14.83 -7.51
CA PHE A 53 7.51 -14.20 -7.65
C PHE A 53 8.61 -15.28 -7.75
N PRO A 54 8.65 -16.06 -8.85
CA PRO A 54 9.78 -16.94 -9.09
C PRO A 54 11.08 -16.11 -9.16
N ALA A 55 12.18 -16.65 -8.64
CA ALA A 55 13.48 -16.01 -8.76
C ALA A 55 13.82 -15.85 -10.25
N SER A 56 14.06 -14.62 -10.67
CA SER A 56 14.30 -14.23 -12.06
C SER A 56 15.20 -13.01 -12.09
N ASP A 57 16.10 -12.96 -13.07
CA ASP A 57 16.95 -11.79 -13.32
C ASP A 57 16.19 -10.66 -14.05
N PHE A 58 14.95 -10.93 -14.47
CA PHE A 58 14.10 -9.99 -15.20
C PHE A 58 12.93 -9.51 -14.36
N VAL A 59 12.60 -8.22 -14.50
CA VAL A 59 11.33 -7.67 -14.02
C VAL A 59 10.21 -8.17 -14.93
N MET A 60 9.15 -8.74 -14.37
CA MET A 60 8.00 -9.25 -15.13
C MET A 60 6.69 -8.70 -14.59
N SER A 61 5.78 -8.33 -15.49
CA SER A 61 4.40 -8.00 -15.13
C SER A 61 3.64 -9.25 -14.68
N ILE A 62 3.08 -9.23 -13.47
CA ILE A 62 2.29 -10.36 -12.94
C ILE A 62 0.99 -10.56 -13.73
N SER A 63 0.40 -9.49 -14.25
CA SER A 63 -0.89 -9.56 -14.95
C SER A 63 -0.77 -10.05 -16.40
N THR A 64 0.33 -9.71 -17.08
CA THR A 64 0.50 -9.99 -18.52
C THR A 64 1.65 -10.93 -18.84
N GLY A 65 2.55 -11.21 -17.88
CA GLY A 65 3.77 -11.97 -18.11
C GLY A 65 4.83 -11.24 -18.95
N ILE A 66 4.60 -9.97 -19.31
CA ILE A 66 5.52 -9.18 -20.13
C ILE A 66 6.78 -8.86 -19.34
N LEU A 67 7.94 -9.10 -19.95
CA LEU A 67 9.24 -8.74 -19.40
C LEU A 67 9.50 -7.24 -19.56
N GLY A 68 9.99 -6.61 -18.51
CA GLY A 68 10.50 -5.25 -18.53
C GLY A 68 11.82 -5.17 -19.30
N ASP A 69 12.04 -4.05 -19.97
CA ASP A 69 13.30 -3.73 -20.62
C ASP A 69 14.23 -2.95 -19.67
N GLU A 70 15.38 -2.49 -20.19
CA GLU A 70 16.35 -1.67 -19.45
C GLU A 70 15.80 -0.33 -18.96
N THR A 71 14.63 0.12 -19.45
CA THR A 71 14.00 1.36 -19.00
C THR A 71 13.25 1.19 -17.68
N ILE A 72 12.95 -0.05 -17.29
CA ILE A 72 12.27 -0.39 -16.04
C ILE A 72 13.26 -0.42 -14.88
N ASN A 73 13.04 0.45 -13.91
CA ASN A 73 13.92 0.60 -12.75
C ASN A 73 13.19 0.42 -11.41
N CYS A 74 11.98 -0.15 -11.41
CA CYS A 74 11.19 -0.36 -10.19
C CYS A 74 11.85 -1.22 -9.12
N HIS A 75 12.70 -2.16 -9.52
CA HIS A 75 13.53 -2.94 -8.60
C HIS A 75 14.51 -2.07 -7.79
N ARG A 76 14.84 -0.86 -8.27
CA ARG A 76 15.74 0.11 -7.62
C ARG A 76 14.99 1.19 -6.83
N ALA A 77 13.71 0.97 -6.53
CA ALA A 77 12.87 1.95 -5.85
C ALA A 77 13.45 2.41 -4.52
N PHE A 78 13.99 1.47 -3.73
CA PHE A 78 14.60 1.76 -2.44
C PHE A 78 15.87 2.61 -2.56
N GLU A 79 16.79 2.25 -3.45
CA GLU A 79 18.02 3.03 -3.71
C GLU A 79 17.69 4.45 -4.19
N SER A 80 16.75 4.55 -5.13
CA SER A 80 16.31 5.81 -5.71
C SER A 80 15.63 6.69 -4.66
N GLY A 81 14.81 6.08 -3.80
CA GLY A 81 14.17 6.73 -2.65
C GLY A 81 15.20 7.28 -1.66
N ASN A 82 16.18 6.47 -1.25
CA ASN A 82 17.25 6.91 -0.36
C ASN A 82 18.09 8.04 -0.96
N SER A 83 18.43 7.96 -2.24
CA SER A 83 19.14 9.04 -2.95
C SER A 83 18.32 10.31 -3.03
N LEU A 84 16.99 10.22 -3.17
CA LEU A 84 16.11 11.37 -3.17
C LEU A 84 16.01 11.98 -1.76
N MET A 85 15.87 11.14 -0.73
CA MET A 85 15.80 11.59 0.66
C MET A 85 17.06 12.31 1.09
N SER A 86 18.25 11.83 0.70
CA SER A 86 19.51 12.51 1.02
C SER A 86 19.62 13.90 0.36
N CYS A 87 18.93 14.13 -0.77
CA CYS A 87 18.86 15.44 -1.42
C CYS A 87 17.94 16.44 -0.70
N ILE A 88 17.07 15.97 0.20
CA ILE A 88 16.11 16.77 0.96
C ILE A 88 16.67 17.15 2.34
N VAL A 89 17.47 16.27 2.94
CA VAL A 89 18.06 16.51 4.27
C VAL A 89 18.87 17.81 4.26
N GLY A 90 18.54 18.73 5.16
CA GLY A 90 19.24 20.00 5.33
C GLY A 90 18.84 21.11 4.36
N LYS A 91 17.82 20.91 3.51
CA LYS A 91 17.31 21.93 2.58
C LYS A 91 15.98 22.51 3.01
N ASN A 92 15.73 23.76 2.63
CA ASN A 92 14.42 24.37 2.78
C ASN A 92 13.45 23.84 1.71
N LEU A 93 12.14 23.88 1.99
CA LEU A 93 11.09 23.38 1.09
C LEU A 93 11.15 23.98 -0.32
N GLU A 94 11.52 25.26 -0.42
CA GLU A 94 11.66 25.99 -1.70
C GLU A 94 12.82 25.50 -2.58
N GLU A 95 13.82 24.85 -1.98
CA GLU A 95 14.99 24.30 -2.68
C GLU A 95 14.77 22.87 -3.17
N VAL A 96 13.74 22.19 -2.66
CA VAL A 96 13.39 20.82 -3.03
C VAL A 96 12.63 20.83 -4.36
N LYS A 97 13.30 20.41 -5.43
CA LYS A 97 12.68 20.24 -6.76
C LYS A 97 12.59 18.77 -7.15
N PHE A 98 11.37 18.28 -7.35
CA PHE A 98 11.12 16.94 -7.88
C PHE A 98 11.12 16.99 -9.41
N VAL A 99 12.03 16.24 -10.05
CA VAL A 99 12.12 16.16 -11.51
C VAL A 99 11.57 14.82 -11.97
N ARG A 100 10.63 14.85 -12.92
CA ARG A 100 9.91 13.66 -13.44
C ARG A 100 10.83 12.57 -14.00
N LYS A 101 12.03 12.94 -14.45
CA LYS A 101 13.05 12.02 -14.99
C LYS A 101 13.77 11.18 -13.92
N LYS A 102 13.58 11.49 -12.63
CA LYS A 102 14.13 10.71 -11.49
C LYS A 102 13.13 9.71 -10.91
N TYR A 103 11.96 9.55 -11.52
CA TYR A 103 10.94 8.64 -11.00
C TYR A 103 11.24 7.19 -11.38
N ILE A 104 10.65 6.32 -10.57
CA ILE A 104 10.62 4.90 -10.80
C ILE A 104 9.60 4.62 -11.91
N ASP A 105 10.03 3.90 -12.94
CA ASP A 105 9.20 3.37 -14.00
C ASP A 105 8.97 1.88 -13.78
N ALA A 106 7.71 1.47 -13.85
CA ALA A 106 7.26 0.11 -13.58
C ALA A 106 6.47 -0.50 -14.74
N SER A 107 6.25 0.27 -15.82
CA SER A 107 5.52 -0.20 -17.00
C SER A 107 6.36 0.01 -18.26
N PRO A 108 6.44 -0.99 -19.15
CA PRO A 108 7.03 -0.80 -20.46
C PRO A 108 6.33 0.36 -21.17
N ARG A 109 7.11 1.24 -21.82
CA ARG A 109 6.54 2.30 -22.67
C ARG A 109 6.21 1.67 -24.01
N THR A 110 4.92 1.49 -24.28
CA THR A 110 4.37 1.13 -25.59
C THR A 110 4.58 2.23 -26.61
#